data_AF-A0A6B2SAF3-F1
#
_entry.id   AF-A0A6B2SAF3-F1
#
_cell.length_a   1.000
_cell.length_b   1.000
_cell.length_c   1.000
_cell.angle_alpha   90.00
_cell.angle_beta   90.00
_cell.angle_gamma   90.00
#
_symmetry.space_group_name_H-M   'P 1'
#
loop_
_entity.id
_entity.type
_entity.pdbx_description
1 polymer ?
#
loop_
_entity_poly.entity_id
_entity_poly.type
_entity_poly.pdbx_seq_one_letter_code
_entity_poly.pdbx_strand_id
1 'polypeptide(L)'
;MNGRWWSTPVWEAPGWEGLNRGTFRGATAMVACMAVTVAGAHGTTLRIVVGALGVLAALGLLLGRRTLPSVLGTLGATIAIGSGLAVSLLVPAGLGSFPVLAGVSVLPLRLPAGPVRTTGVAVISAAFGIAIMVVTGSLAGLLAGVGAWLLADRSVEHTALQAERDRAVALLAEVEASRQALQEAAAGEERSRIAREMHDVLAHSLAGLSVQLQAVRAIANREGAPASLTGPLDRAADLARDGVQEARAAVGALRVAPLR
;
A
#
# COMPACT_ATOMS: atom_id res chain seq x y z
N MET A 1 -7.28 5.88 -37.31
CA MET A 1 -5.87 5.97 -36.84
C MET A 1 -5.80 7.12 -35.85
N ASN A 2 -5.65 6.84 -34.55
CA ASN A 2 -5.16 7.79 -33.54
C ASN A 2 -4.84 7.00 -32.26
N GLY A 3 -3.67 6.37 -32.26
CA GLY A 3 -3.05 5.83 -31.06
C GLY A 3 -2.09 6.86 -30.48
N ARG A 4 -2.32 7.31 -29.25
CA ARG A 4 -1.32 7.98 -28.43
C ARG A 4 -1.12 7.15 -27.17
N TRP A 5 -0.17 6.24 -27.30
CA TRP A 5 0.36 5.36 -26.27
C TRP A 5 1.42 6.12 -25.48
N TRP A 6 1.00 6.81 -24.43
CA TRP A 6 1.92 7.27 -23.40
C TRP A 6 1.20 7.35 -22.07
N SER A 7 1.06 6.19 -21.44
CA SER A 7 1.15 6.10 -19.99
C SER A 7 2.56 6.52 -19.62
N THR A 8 2.74 7.77 -19.19
CA THR A 8 3.98 8.19 -18.56
C THR A 8 4.21 7.26 -17.36
N PRO A 9 5.34 6.55 -17.26
CA PRO A 9 5.68 5.89 -16.00
C PRO A 9 5.79 7.02 -14.99
N VAL A 10 4.90 7.01 -13.99
CA VAL A 10 5.10 7.80 -12.78
C VAL A 10 6.35 7.21 -12.17
N TRP A 11 7.50 7.81 -12.48
CA TRP A 11 8.68 7.64 -11.68
C TRP A 11 8.30 8.19 -10.32
N GLU A 12 7.93 7.32 -9.40
CA GLU A 12 7.95 7.69 -7.99
C GLU A 12 9.41 8.05 -7.72
N ALA A 13 9.68 9.36 -7.60
CA ALA A 13 10.91 9.84 -7.02
C ALA A 13 11.15 9.03 -5.75
N PRO A 14 12.34 8.44 -5.52
CA PRO A 14 12.59 7.78 -4.25
C PRO A 14 12.35 8.80 -3.14
N GLY A 15 11.19 8.66 -2.49
CA GLY A 15 10.65 9.63 -1.56
C GLY A 15 11.63 9.81 -0.41
N TRP A 16 12.39 10.89 -0.46
CA TRP A 16 13.18 11.37 0.67
C TRP A 16 12.28 11.82 1.84
N GLU A 17 10.95 11.84 1.64
CA GLU A 17 9.92 11.95 2.67
C GLU A 17 9.90 10.77 3.67
N GLY A 18 10.57 9.67 3.33
CA GLY A 18 10.83 8.54 4.23
C GLY A 18 11.95 8.78 5.26
N LEU A 19 12.57 9.98 5.32
CA LEU A 19 13.38 10.35 6.49
C LEU A 19 12.44 10.64 7.68
N ASN A 20 11.95 9.54 8.25
CA ASN A 20 11.11 9.48 9.42
C ASN A 20 11.62 10.49 10.47
N ARG A 21 10.79 11.45 10.88
CA ARG A 21 11.15 12.49 11.89
C ARG A 21 11.72 11.87 13.17
N GLY A 22 11.36 10.62 13.47
CA GLY A 22 11.94 9.82 14.55
C GLY A 22 13.43 9.49 14.37
N THR A 23 13.89 9.27 13.14
CA THR A 23 15.30 9.03 12.82
C THR A 23 16.14 10.28 13.09
N PHE A 24 15.62 11.44 12.70
CA PHE A 24 16.27 12.72 12.93
C PHE A 24 16.34 13.05 14.42
N ARG A 25 15.22 12.87 15.14
CA ARG A 25 15.16 13.06 16.61
C ARG A 25 16.08 12.13 17.39
N GLY A 26 16.22 10.87 16.97
CA GLY A 26 17.13 9.91 17.59
C GLY A 26 18.61 10.25 17.35
N ALA A 27 18.96 10.65 16.13
CA ALA A 27 20.32 11.05 15.80
C ALA A 27 20.74 12.33 16.54
N THR A 28 19.85 13.33 16.64
CA THR A 28 20.15 14.57 17.36
C THR A 28 20.29 14.35 18.86
N ALA A 29 19.43 13.52 19.48
CA ALA A 29 19.55 13.15 20.89
C ALA A 29 20.87 12.42 21.20
N MET A 30 21.31 11.55 20.28
CA MET A 30 22.56 10.81 20.42
C MET A 30 23.80 11.73 20.30
N VAL A 31 23.80 12.66 19.33
CA VAL A 31 24.87 13.66 19.19
C VAL A 31 24.96 14.55 20.45
N ALA A 32 23.82 14.95 21.01
CA ALA A 32 23.77 15.74 22.25
C ALA A 32 24.36 14.97 23.45
N CYS A 33 24.01 13.70 23.63
CA CYS A 33 24.59 12.87 24.71
C CYS A 33 26.10 12.65 24.53
N MET A 34 26.57 12.51 23.29
CA MET A 34 27.99 12.37 22.99
C MET A 34 28.76 13.65 23.33
N ALA A 35 28.20 14.82 23.02
CA ALA A 35 28.80 16.11 23.37
C ALA A 35 28.95 16.29 24.90
N VAL A 36 27.93 15.89 25.68
CA VAL A 36 27.98 15.90 27.15
C VAL A 36 29.06 14.94 27.69
N THR A 37 29.19 13.76 27.07
CA THR A 37 30.17 12.75 27.48
C THR A 37 31.60 13.18 27.18
N VAL A 38 31.84 13.86 26.06
CA VAL A 38 33.14 14.45 25.72
C VAL A 38 33.50 15.59 26.68
N ALA A 39 32.52 16.42 27.10
CA ALA A 39 32.76 17.51 28.04
C ALA A 39 33.22 17.02 29.43
N GLY A 40 32.71 15.87 29.89
CA GLY A 40 33.06 15.26 31.18
C GLY A 40 34.42 14.56 31.22
N ALA A 41 35.02 14.23 30.07
CA ALA A 41 36.31 13.56 30.02
C ALA A 41 37.45 14.49 30.48
N HIS A 42 38.25 14.01 31.43
CA HIS A 42 39.43 14.72 31.95
C HIS A 42 40.67 14.35 31.12
N GLY A 43 41.29 15.35 30.48
CA GLY A 43 42.45 15.19 29.60
C GLY A 43 42.13 15.25 28.11
N THR A 44 43.01 15.91 27.33
CA THR A 44 42.85 16.18 25.89
C THR A 44 42.81 14.90 25.04
N THR A 45 43.64 13.92 25.37
CA THR A 45 43.69 12.62 24.66
C THR A 45 42.41 11.83 24.85
N LEU A 46 41.85 11.83 26.07
CA LEU A 46 40.61 11.12 26.39
C LEU A 46 39.40 11.71 25.65
N ARG A 47 39.35 13.04 25.52
CA ARG A 47 38.30 13.75 24.76
C ARG A 47 38.30 13.37 23.28
N ILE A 48 39.48 13.25 22.66
CA ILE A 48 39.62 12.88 21.24
C ILE A 48 39.16 11.43 21.01
N VAL A 49 39.54 10.51 21.90
CA VAL A 49 39.15 9.09 21.79
C VAL A 49 37.64 8.91 21.97
N VAL A 50 37.03 9.57 22.95
CA VAL A 50 35.57 9.52 23.18
C VAL A 50 34.79 10.15 22.03
N GLY A 51 35.28 11.27 21.47
CA GLY A 51 34.69 11.91 20.30
C GLY A 51 34.74 11.01 19.06
N ALA A 52 35.88 10.37 18.78
CA ALA A 52 36.05 9.47 17.64
C ALA A 52 35.13 8.24 17.73
N LEU A 53 35.04 7.62 18.92
CA LEU A 53 34.11 6.51 19.18
C LEU A 53 32.64 6.92 19.02
N GLY A 54 32.29 8.15 19.40
CA GLY A 54 30.96 8.71 19.21
C GLY A 54 30.56 8.94 17.77
N VAL A 55 31.50 9.45 16.96
CA VAL A 55 31.29 9.59 15.52
C VAL A 55 31.13 8.23 14.86
N LEU A 56 31.93 7.23 15.24
CA LEU A 56 31.80 5.84 14.76
C LEU A 56 30.46 5.22 15.12
N ALA A 57 29.97 5.45 16.33
CA ALA A 57 28.66 4.96 16.77
C ALA A 57 27.51 5.60 15.97
N ALA A 58 27.59 6.91 15.75
CA ALA A 58 26.60 7.65 14.96
C ALA A 58 26.59 7.19 13.50
N LEU A 59 27.78 6.97 12.92
CA LEU A 59 27.93 6.42 11.58
C LEU A 59 27.33 5.01 11.52
N GLY A 60 27.64 4.14 12.49
CA GLY A 60 27.10 2.77 12.57
C GLY A 60 25.58 2.71 12.61
N LEU A 61 24.93 3.63 13.34
CA LEU A 61 23.47 3.75 13.39
C LEU A 61 22.86 4.32 12.11
N LEU A 62 23.52 5.28 11.47
CA LEU A 62 23.07 5.82 10.18
C LEU A 62 23.20 4.77 9.07
N LEU A 63 24.27 3.98 9.06
CA LEU A 63 24.43 2.84 8.15
C LEU A 63 23.44 1.71 8.48
N GLY A 64 23.21 1.43 9.77
CA GLY A 64 22.26 0.42 10.27
C GLY A 64 20.81 0.69 9.89
N ARG A 65 20.44 1.97 9.82
CA ARG A 65 19.09 2.45 9.50
C ARG A 65 18.86 2.74 8.02
N ARG A 66 19.92 2.92 7.22
CA ARG A 66 19.77 2.94 5.77
C ARG A 66 19.35 1.56 5.26
N THR A 67 18.55 1.54 4.20
CA THR A 67 18.08 0.35 3.46
C THR A 67 19.20 -0.37 2.71
N LEU A 68 20.40 -0.42 3.31
CA LEU A 68 21.54 -1.20 2.85
C LEU A 68 21.28 -2.70 3.10
N PRO A 69 21.94 -3.61 2.37
CA PRO A 69 21.76 -5.05 2.52
C PRO A 69 21.91 -5.48 3.99
N SER A 70 21.11 -6.48 4.40
CA SER A 70 20.93 -6.93 5.80
C SER A 70 22.25 -7.09 6.58
N VAL A 71 23.31 -7.50 5.90
CA VAL A 71 24.67 -7.71 6.45
C VAL A 71 25.34 -6.39 6.87
N LEU A 72 25.24 -5.32 6.08
CA LEU A 72 25.83 -4.01 6.44
C LEU A 72 25.05 -3.37 7.61
N GLY A 73 23.75 -3.64 7.68
CA GLY A 73 22.91 -3.14 8.77
C GLY A 73 23.26 -3.77 10.12
N THR A 74 23.46 -5.09 10.15
CA THR A 74 23.91 -5.82 11.36
C THR A 74 25.30 -5.41 11.79
N LEU A 75 26.22 -5.20 10.83
CA LEU A 75 27.56 -4.69 11.13
C LEU A 75 27.50 -3.29 11.78
N GLY A 76 26.70 -2.37 11.23
CA GLY A 76 26.49 -1.04 11.81
C GLY A 76 25.94 -1.07 13.24
N ALA A 77 25.00 -1.98 13.53
CA ALA A 77 24.47 -2.18 14.88
C ALA A 77 25.53 -2.72 15.85
N THR A 78 26.34 -3.70 15.44
CA THR A 78 27.44 -4.23 16.28
C THR A 78 28.52 -3.19 16.56
N ILE A 79 28.84 -2.34 15.57
CA ILE A 79 29.80 -1.23 15.73
C ILE A 79 29.25 -0.17 16.70
N ALA A 80 27.96 0.16 16.63
CA ALA A 80 27.32 1.09 17.56
C ALA A 80 27.31 0.55 19.01
N ILE A 81 27.05 -0.76 19.17
CA ILE A 81 27.08 -1.44 20.48
C ILE A 81 28.51 -1.47 21.05
N GLY A 82 29.50 -1.87 20.25
CA GLY A 82 30.90 -1.95 20.68
C GLY A 82 31.52 -0.59 21.02
N SER A 83 31.21 0.45 20.24
CA SER A 83 31.68 1.82 20.50
C SER A 83 31.05 2.44 21.75
N GLY A 84 29.77 2.20 22.02
CA GLY A 84 29.14 2.65 23.26
C GLY A 84 29.69 1.94 24.50
N LEU A 85 29.96 0.63 24.41
CA LEU A 85 30.66 -0.14 25.46
C LEU A 85 32.05 0.42 25.77
N ALA A 86 32.83 0.73 24.74
CA ALA A 86 34.15 1.34 24.90
C ALA A 86 34.04 2.70 25.59
N VAL A 87 33.09 3.56 25.19
CA VAL A 87 32.91 4.89 25.82
C VAL A 87 32.48 4.78 27.30
N SER A 88 31.64 3.82 27.64
CA SER A 88 31.24 3.56 29.04
C SER A 88 32.39 3.06 29.92
N LEU A 89 33.38 2.36 29.36
CA LEU A 89 34.58 1.93 30.09
C LEU A 89 35.59 3.08 30.29
N LEU A 90 35.72 3.98 29.30
CA LEU A 90 36.67 5.10 29.36
C LEU A 90 36.17 6.28 30.21
N VAL A 91 34.86 6.52 30.27
CA VAL A 91 34.26 7.60 31.07
C VAL A 91 33.09 7.02 31.87
N PRO A 92 33.33 6.49 33.09
CA PRO A 92 32.29 5.86 33.91
C PRO A 92 31.15 6.81 34.30
N ALA A 93 31.40 8.12 34.38
CA ALA A 93 30.39 9.15 34.63
C ALA A 93 29.68 9.65 33.35
N GLY A 94 30.03 9.09 32.19
CA GLY A 94 29.58 9.53 30.88
C GLY A 94 28.28 8.87 30.42
N LEU A 95 27.57 9.51 29.50
CA LEU A 95 26.32 9.02 28.90
C LEU A 95 26.60 8.02 27.75
N GLY A 96 27.63 7.17 27.87
CA GLY A 96 28.02 6.17 26.86
C GLY A 96 26.98 5.07 26.61
N SER A 97 25.91 5.01 27.42
CA SER A 97 24.79 4.08 27.28
C SER A 97 23.88 4.38 26.09
N PHE A 98 23.81 5.64 25.63
CA PHE A 98 22.88 6.06 24.55
C PHE A 98 23.17 5.45 23.17
N PRO A 99 24.42 5.38 22.69
CA PRO A 99 24.74 4.67 21.44
C PRO A 99 24.41 3.18 21.48
N VAL A 100 24.54 2.54 22.65
CA VAL A 100 24.21 1.12 22.80
C VAL A 100 22.70 0.89 22.80
N LEU A 101 21.95 1.72 23.54
CA LEU A 101 20.50 1.79 23.51
C LEU A 101 19.95 1.90 22.07
N ALA A 102 20.56 2.77 21.28
CA ALA A 102 20.18 2.95 19.89
C ALA A 102 20.55 1.74 19.02
N GLY A 103 21.74 1.13 19.18
CA GLY A 103 22.14 -0.08 18.46
C GLY A 103 21.27 -1.31 18.76
N VAL A 104 20.90 -1.50 20.03
CA VAL A 104 20.02 -2.58 20.50
C VAL A 104 18.59 -2.43 19.98
N SER A 105 18.11 -1.21 19.75
CA SER A 105 16.79 -0.98 19.15
C SER A 105 16.69 -1.36 17.66
N VAL A 106 17.83 -1.42 16.95
CA VAL A 106 17.87 -1.68 15.50
C VAL A 106 18.12 -3.16 15.18
N LEU A 107 18.83 -3.89 16.04
CA LEU A 107 19.14 -5.31 15.88
C LEU A 107 17.91 -6.24 15.76
N PRO A 108 16.80 -6.07 16.51
CA PRO A 108 15.60 -6.91 16.44
C PRO A 108 14.91 -6.83 15.08
N LEU A 109 14.93 -5.66 14.44
CA LEU A 109 14.23 -5.41 13.17
C LEU A 109 14.80 -6.22 11.99
N ARG A 110 15.92 -6.92 12.20
CA ARG A 110 16.62 -7.71 11.18
C ARG A 110 16.61 -9.22 11.44
N LEU A 111 16.11 -9.67 12.61
CA LEU A 111 15.97 -11.08 12.94
C LEU A 111 14.57 -11.60 12.51
N PRO A 112 14.46 -12.86 12.05
CA PRO A 112 13.18 -13.47 11.70
C PRO A 112 12.22 -13.40 12.89
N ALA A 113 10.96 -13.07 12.61
CA ALA A 113 9.95 -12.87 13.64
C ALA A 113 9.68 -14.18 14.41
N GLY A 114 9.74 -14.12 15.74
CA GLY A 114 9.45 -15.26 16.61
C GLY A 114 9.79 -15.00 18.07
N PRO A 115 9.37 -15.89 18.99
CA PRO A 115 9.66 -15.77 20.42
C PRO A 115 11.16 -15.80 20.71
N VAL A 116 11.94 -16.50 19.88
CA VAL A 116 13.41 -16.53 19.98
C VAL A 116 14.03 -15.15 19.82
N ARG A 117 13.44 -14.27 18.99
CA ARG A 117 13.90 -12.91 18.78
C ARG A 117 13.67 -12.04 20.03
N THR A 118 12.47 -12.07 20.60
CA THR A 118 12.14 -11.26 21.78
C THR A 118 12.93 -11.71 23.00
N THR A 119 13.09 -13.03 23.18
CA THR A 119 13.94 -13.59 24.23
C THR A 119 15.41 -13.23 24.02
N GLY A 120 15.93 -13.32 22.78
CA GLY A 120 17.32 -12.95 22.48
C GLY A 120 17.60 -11.46 22.77
N VAL A 121 16.69 -10.57 22.38
CA VAL A 121 16.80 -9.13 22.66
C VAL A 121 16.68 -8.86 24.16
N ALA A 122 15.80 -9.57 24.88
CA ALA A 122 15.69 -9.47 26.34
C ALA A 122 16.98 -9.87 27.05
N VAL A 123 17.57 -11.00 26.66
CA VAL A 123 18.81 -11.53 27.23
C VAL A 123 19.97 -10.57 26.96
N ILE A 124 20.12 -10.06 25.73
CA ILE A 124 21.18 -9.13 25.36
C ILE A 124 21.02 -7.80 26.12
N SER A 125 19.81 -7.26 26.21
CA SER A 125 19.53 -6.02 26.95
C SER A 125 19.77 -6.17 28.46
N ALA A 126 19.38 -7.31 29.04
CA ALA A 126 19.59 -7.61 30.46
C ALA A 126 21.08 -7.81 30.77
N ALA A 127 21.80 -8.62 29.99
CA ALA A 127 23.24 -8.83 30.13
C ALA A 127 24.00 -7.50 30.02
N PHE A 128 23.56 -6.61 29.11
CA PHE A 128 24.12 -5.28 28.97
C PHE A 128 23.85 -4.37 30.17
N GLY A 129 22.61 -4.31 30.66
CA GLY A 129 22.26 -3.52 31.85
C GLY A 129 23.04 -3.97 33.09
N ILE A 130 23.25 -5.28 33.24
CA ILE A 130 24.09 -5.88 34.30
C ILE A 130 25.55 -5.48 34.12
N ALA A 131 26.09 -5.56 32.89
CA ALA A 131 27.48 -5.17 32.62
C ALA A 131 27.74 -3.68 32.95
N ILE A 132 26.83 -2.78 32.58
CA ILE A 132 26.96 -1.36 32.96
C ILE A 132 26.88 -1.20 34.48
N MET A 133 25.95 -1.87 35.16
CA MET A 133 25.83 -1.78 36.61
C MET A 133 27.13 -2.19 37.31
N VAL A 134 27.78 -3.27 36.85
CA VAL A 134 29.06 -3.74 37.40
C VAL A 134 30.19 -2.74 37.17
N VAL A 135 30.23 -2.08 36.00
CA VAL A 135 31.29 -1.10 35.66
C VAL A 135 31.11 0.25 36.35
N THR A 136 29.87 0.73 36.48
CA THR A 136 29.57 2.08 37.00
C THR A 136 29.11 2.10 38.46
N GLY A 137 28.80 0.95 39.05
CA GLY A 137 28.27 0.86 40.42
C GLY A 137 26.90 1.52 40.60
N SER A 138 26.20 1.86 39.51
CA SER A 138 24.98 2.66 39.52
C SER A 138 23.78 1.89 38.96
N LEU A 139 22.63 2.07 39.61
CA LEU A 139 21.33 1.52 39.17
C LEU A 139 20.89 2.08 37.80
N ALA A 140 21.47 3.21 37.36
CA ALA A 140 21.18 3.83 36.07
C ALA A 140 21.49 2.90 34.87
N GLY A 141 22.46 1.99 35.01
CA GLY A 141 22.79 1.00 33.97
C GLY A 141 21.69 -0.03 33.74
N LEU A 142 21.08 -0.52 34.82
CA LEU A 142 19.95 -1.45 34.73
C LEU A 142 18.73 -0.78 34.10
N LEU A 143 18.42 0.47 34.49
CA LEU A 143 17.31 1.23 33.91
C LEU A 143 17.49 1.50 32.42
N ALA A 144 18.73 1.79 31.99
CA ALA A 144 19.07 1.95 30.58
C ALA A 144 18.87 0.64 29.79
N GLY A 145 19.28 -0.51 30.32
CA GLY A 145 19.06 -1.81 29.69
C GLY A 145 17.58 -2.17 29.54
N VAL A 146 16.78 -1.94 30.59
CA VAL A 146 15.32 -2.16 30.56
C VAL A 146 14.64 -1.21 29.58
N GLY A 147 15.03 0.06 29.55
CA GLY A 147 14.53 1.04 28.58
C GLY A 147 14.85 0.66 27.13
N ALA A 148 16.05 0.13 26.87
CA ALA A 148 16.44 -0.36 25.55
C ALA A 148 15.57 -1.51 25.08
N TRP A 149 15.31 -2.46 25.99
CA TRP A 149 14.46 -3.60 25.72
C TRP A 149 13.03 -3.17 25.39
N LEU A 150 12.41 -2.29 26.19
CA LEU A 150 11.04 -1.82 25.97
C LEU A 150 10.89 -1.06 24.63
N LEU A 151 11.87 -0.24 24.26
CA LEU A 151 11.85 0.48 22.99
C LEU A 151 12.02 -0.47 21.80
N ALA A 152 12.93 -1.44 21.92
CA ALA A 152 13.14 -2.47 20.92
C ALA A 152 11.86 -3.30 20.69
N ASP A 153 11.24 -3.79 21.77
CA ASP A 153 10.02 -4.59 21.73
C ASP A 153 8.85 -3.82 21.08
N ARG A 154 8.61 -2.57 21.53
CA ARG A 154 7.56 -1.70 20.97
C ARG A 154 7.80 -1.36 19.49
N SER A 155 9.05 -1.13 19.10
CA SER A 155 9.37 -0.84 17.69
C SER A 155 9.06 -2.02 16.77
N VAL A 156 9.33 -3.25 17.24
CA VAL A 156 9.04 -4.47 16.51
C VAL A 156 7.52 -4.65 16.35
N GLU A 157 6.77 -4.47 17.44
CA GLU A 157 5.30 -4.56 17.43
C GLU A 157 4.67 -3.55 16.46
N HIS A 158 5.13 -2.30 16.49
CA HIS A 158 4.63 -1.27 15.56
C HIS A 158 4.87 -1.61 14.09
N THR A 159 6.04 -2.15 13.74
CA THR A 159 6.32 -2.54 12.35
C THR A 159 5.50 -3.75 11.90
N ALA A 160 5.23 -4.70 12.80
CA ALA A 160 4.37 -5.84 12.50
C ALA A 160 2.91 -5.42 12.25
N LEU A 161 2.38 -4.55 13.12
CA LEU A 161 1.03 -4.00 12.98
C LEU A 161 0.89 -3.15 11.71
N GLN A 162 1.92 -2.40 11.33
CA GLN A 162 1.92 -1.66 10.06
C GLN A 162 1.84 -2.61 8.86
N ALA A 163 2.66 -3.66 8.84
CA ALA A 163 2.63 -4.64 7.76
C ALA A 163 1.27 -5.37 7.65
N GLU A 164 0.61 -5.64 8.78
CA GLU A 164 -0.75 -6.21 8.79
C GLU A 164 -1.79 -5.22 8.25
N ARG A 165 -1.69 -3.94 8.65
CA ARG A 165 -2.57 -2.88 8.13
C ARG A 165 -2.41 -2.69 6.63
N ASP A 166 -1.19 -2.67 6.13
CA ASP A 166 -0.92 -2.51 4.70
C ASP A 166 -1.50 -3.67 3.89
N ARG A 167 -1.40 -4.91 4.41
CA ARG A 167 -2.05 -6.08 3.81
C ARG A 167 -3.58 -5.96 3.82
N ALA A 168 -4.17 -5.51 4.93
CA ALA A 168 -5.61 -5.34 5.02
C ALA A 168 -6.11 -4.28 4.02
N VAL A 169 -5.40 -3.15 3.88
CA VAL A 169 -5.72 -2.11 2.89
C VAL A 169 -5.60 -2.64 1.46
N ALA A 170 -4.56 -3.41 1.15
CA ALA A 170 -4.40 -4.01 -0.18
C ALA A 170 -5.55 -4.98 -0.52
N LEU A 171 -5.95 -5.83 0.43
CA LEU A 171 -7.08 -6.75 0.24
C LEU A 171 -8.42 -6.00 0.07
N LEU A 172 -8.63 -4.91 0.81
CA LEU A 172 -9.83 -4.08 0.64
C LEU A 172 -9.89 -3.46 -0.75
N ALA A 173 -8.77 -2.92 -1.25
CA ALA A 173 -8.68 -2.39 -2.60
C ALA A 173 -8.95 -3.45 -3.67
N GLU A 174 -8.46 -4.68 -3.49
CA GLU A 174 -8.73 -5.81 -4.39
C GLU A 174 -10.22 -6.20 -4.39
N VAL A 175 -10.85 -6.26 -3.21
CA VAL A 175 -12.29 -6.55 -3.08
C VAL A 175 -13.14 -5.45 -3.72
N GLU A 176 -12.79 -4.18 -3.53
CA GLU A 176 -13.49 -3.05 -4.14
C GLU A 176 -13.38 -3.08 -5.67
N ALA A 177 -12.19 -3.34 -6.22
CA ALA A 177 -11.99 -3.49 -7.65
C ALA A 177 -12.79 -4.68 -8.22
N SER A 178 -12.79 -5.83 -7.53
CA SER A 178 -13.59 -6.99 -7.92
C SER A 178 -15.09 -6.69 -7.90
N ARG A 179 -15.56 -5.99 -6.87
CA ARG A 179 -16.97 -5.59 -6.76
C ARG A 179 -17.39 -4.65 -7.89
N GLN A 180 -16.56 -3.68 -8.25
CA GLN A 180 -16.81 -2.79 -9.38
C GLN A 180 -16.90 -3.57 -10.69
N ALA A 181 -15.93 -4.46 -10.95
CA ALA A 181 -15.94 -5.31 -12.14
C ALA A 181 -17.20 -6.20 -12.22
N LEU A 182 -17.63 -6.78 -11.10
CA LEU A 182 -18.87 -7.57 -11.02
C LEU A 182 -20.12 -6.71 -11.27
N GLN A 183 -20.16 -5.49 -10.74
CA GLN A 183 -21.28 -4.56 -10.97
C GLN A 183 -21.37 -4.15 -12.44
N GLU A 184 -20.25 -3.86 -13.08
CA GLU A 184 -20.19 -3.53 -14.50
C GLU A 184 -20.59 -4.71 -15.38
N ALA A 185 -20.10 -5.92 -15.06
CA ALA A 185 -20.47 -7.14 -15.76
C ALA A 185 -21.97 -7.44 -15.61
N ALA A 186 -22.50 -7.37 -14.40
CA ALA A 186 -23.93 -7.58 -14.13
C ALA A 186 -24.80 -6.53 -14.84
N ALA A 187 -24.40 -5.26 -14.84
CA ALA A 187 -25.09 -4.21 -15.58
C ALA A 187 -25.06 -4.45 -17.11
N GLY A 188 -23.95 -4.97 -17.64
CA GLY A 188 -23.82 -5.36 -19.04
C GLY A 188 -24.71 -6.55 -19.41
N GLU A 189 -24.72 -7.59 -18.57
CA GLU A 189 -25.58 -8.76 -18.74
C GLU A 189 -27.07 -8.38 -18.69
N GLU A 190 -27.45 -7.51 -17.77
CA GLU A 190 -28.80 -6.95 -17.65
C GLU A 190 -29.23 -6.24 -18.93
N ARG A 191 -28.40 -5.31 -19.43
CA ARG A 191 -28.67 -4.61 -20.69
C ARG A 191 -28.80 -5.57 -21.87
N SER A 192 -27.93 -6.59 -21.94
CA SER A 192 -28.01 -7.59 -23.01
C SER A 192 -29.23 -8.51 -22.87
N ARG A 193 -29.74 -8.72 -21.65
CA ARG A 193 -31.00 -9.45 -21.43
C ARG A 193 -32.19 -8.59 -21.87
N ILE A 194 -32.27 -7.35 -21.39
CA ILE A 194 -33.31 -6.37 -21.77
C ILE A 194 -33.35 -6.18 -23.30
N ALA A 195 -32.20 -6.06 -23.96
CA ALA A 195 -32.13 -5.92 -25.41
C ALA A 195 -32.72 -7.14 -26.14
N ARG A 196 -32.48 -8.36 -25.65
CA ARG A 196 -33.07 -9.58 -26.22
C ARG A 196 -34.58 -9.65 -25.98
N GLU A 197 -35.03 -9.39 -24.77
CA GLU A 197 -36.46 -9.36 -24.44
C GLU A 197 -37.20 -8.32 -25.28
N MET A 198 -36.64 -7.11 -25.42
CA MET A 198 -37.18 -6.08 -26.30
C MET A 198 -37.19 -6.54 -27.76
N HIS A 199 -36.10 -7.13 -28.26
CA HIS A 199 -36.05 -7.63 -29.64
C HIS A 199 -37.12 -8.69 -29.90
N ASP A 200 -37.31 -9.63 -28.97
CA ASP A 200 -38.28 -10.71 -29.13
C ASP A 200 -39.71 -10.16 -29.14
N VAL A 201 -40.05 -9.24 -28.23
CA VAL A 201 -41.37 -8.59 -28.18
C VAL A 201 -41.61 -7.72 -29.42
N LEU A 202 -40.62 -6.91 -29.83
CA LEU A 202 -40.73 -6.04 -31.00
C LEU A 202 -40.82 -6.84 -32.31
N ALA A 203 -39.96 -7.85 -32.48
CA ALA A 203 -39.98 -8.71 -33.66
C ALA A 203 -41.30 -9.48 -33.77
N HIS A 204 -41.80 -10.03 -32.65
CA HIS A 204 -43.06 -10.77 -32.65
C HIS A 204 -44.27 -9.88 -32.95
N SER A 205 -44.39 -8.74 -32.26
CA SER A 205 -45.54 -7.83 -32.42
C SER A 205 -45.59 -7.21 -33.82
N LEU A 206 -44.45 -6.75 -34.35
CA LEU A 206 -44.39 -6.13 -35.67
C LEU A 206 -44.50 -7.15 -36.82
N ALA A 207 -43.97 -8.37 -36.66
CA ALA A 207 -44.20 -9.45 -37.63
C ALA A 207 -45.68 -9.84 -37.67
N GLY A 208 -46.33 -9.95 -36.51
CA GLY A 208 -47.77 -10.20 -36.40
C GLY A 208 -48.59 -9.10 -37.07
N LEU A 209 -48.27 -7.83 -36.79
CA LEU A 209 -48.92 -6.67 -37.43
C LEU A 209 -48.75 -6.71 -38.96
N SER A 210 -47.54 -6.98 -39.45
CA SER A 210 -47.26 -7.04 -40.89
C SER A 210 -48.06 -8.15 -41.58
N VAL A 211 -48.17 -9.32 -40.97
CA VAL A 211 -49.00 -10.43 -41.49
C VAL A 211 -50.50 -10.06 -41.48
N GLN A 212 -50.99 -9.41 -40.42
CA GLN A 212 -52.38 -8.96 -40.36
C GLN A 212 -52.70 -7.92 -41.44
N LEU A 213 -51.82 -6.94 -41.64
CA LEU A 213 -51.97 -5.92 -42.70
C LEU A 213 -51.97 -6.55 -44.10
N GLN A 214 -51.12 -7.56 -44.33
CA GLN A 214 -51.11 -8.33 -45.58
C GLN A 214 -52.40 -9.13 -45.78
N ALA A 215 -52.93 -9.75 -44.72
CA ALA A 215 -54.20 -10.47 -44.79
C ALA A 215 -55.38 -9.55 -45.11
N VAL A 216 -55.47 -8.40 -44.42
CA VAL A 216 -56.50 -7.38 -44.68
C VAL A 216 -56.41 -6.85 -46.11
N ARG A 217 -55.19 -6.60 -46.62
CA ARG A 217 -54.95 -6.20 -48.00
C ARG A 217 -55.42 -7.26 -49.01
N ALA A 218 -55.12 -8.53 -48.76
CA ALA A 218 -55.53 -9.62 -49.65
C ALA A 218 -57.06 -9.75 -49.72
N ILE A 219 -57.76 -9.58 -48.60
CA ILE A 219 -59.23 -9.57 -48.54
C ILE A 219 -59.77 -8.35 -49.30
N ALA A 220 -59.25 -7.15 -49.03
CA ALA A 220 -59.68 -5.91 -49.68
C ALA A 220 -59.54 -5.96 -51.21
N ASN A 221 -58.43 -6.51 -51.72
CA ASN A 221 -58.22 -6.70 -53.16
C ASN A 221 -59.20 -7.71 -53.76
N ARG A 222 -59.51 -8.80 -53.04
CA ARG A 222 -60.45 -9.83 -53.51
C ARG A 222 -61.89 -9.31 -53.59
N GLU A 223 -62.27 -8.42 -52.66
CA GLU A 223 -63.61 -7.82 -52.60
C GLU A 223 -63.77 -6.56 -53.46
N GLY A 224 -62.73 -6.13 -54.18
CA GLY A 224 -62.79 -4.94 -55.04
C GLY A 224 -62.89 -3.62 -54.27
N ALA A 225 -62.25 -3.54 -53.09
CA ALA A 225 -62.25 -2.35 -52.26
C ALA A 225 -61.69 -1.12 -53.03
N PRO A 226 -62.26 0.09 -52.80
CA PRO A 226 -61.85 1.30 -53.50
C PRO A 226 -60.38 1.67 -53.21
N ALA A 227 -59.73 2.32 -54.18
CA ALA A 227 -58.33 2.74 -54.08
C ALA A 227 -58.04 3.66 -52.87
N SER A 228 -59.07 4.35 -52.35
CA SER A 228 -59.00 5.14 -51.13
C SER A 228 -58.71 4.33 -49.86
N LEU A 229 -58.92 3.00 -49.89
CA LEU A 229 -58.69 2.06 -48.78
C LEU A 229 -57.40 1.26 -48.95
N THR A 230 -57.02 0.91 -50.18
CA THR A 230 -55.80 0.13 -50.47
C THR A 230 -54.53 0.96 -50.32
N GLY A 231 -54.53 2.24 -50.70
CA GLY A 231 -53.39 3.15 -50.53
C GLY A 231 -52.96 3.34 -49.06
N PRO A 232 -53.88 3.61 -48.12
CA PRO A 232 -53.57 3.64 -46.69
C PRO A 232 -53.06 2.30 -46.12
N LEU A 233 -53.57 1.16 -46.58
CA LEU A 233 -53.11 -0.16 -46.15
C LEU A 233 -51.66 -0.42 -46.58
N ASP A 234 -51.29 -0.06 -47.81
CA ASP A 234 -49.91 -0.18 -48.29
C ASP A 234 -48.96 0.69 -47.46
N ARG A 235 -49.34 1.94 -47.19
CA ARG A 235 -48.56 2.83 -46.30
C ARG A 235 -48.41 2.28 -44.89
N ALA A 236 -49.46 1.69 -44.32
CA ALA A 236 -49.39 1.09 -43.00
C ALA A 236 -48.45 -0.14 -42.97
N ALA A 237 -48.44 -0.95 -44.04
CA ALA A 237 -47.55 -2.11 -44.15
C ALA A 237 -46.08 -1.70 -44.29
N ASP A 238 -45.82 -0.63 -45.05
CA ASP A 238 -44.47 -0.07 -45.20
C ASP A 238 -43.97 0.55 -43.89
N LEU A 239 -44.80 1.35 -43.21
CA LEU A 239 -44.48 1.89 -41.87
C LEU A 239 -44.20 0.79 -40.84
N ALA A 240 -44.94 -0.32 -40.87
CA ALA A 240 -44.68 -1.46 -39.99
C ALA A 240 -43.32 -2.12 -40.28
N ARG A 241 -42.90 -2.23 -41.55
CA ARG A 241 -41.58 -2.76 -41.93
C ARG A 241 -40.45 -1.83 -41.54
N ASP A 242 -40.62 -0.54 -41.78
CA ASP A 242 -39.62 0.48 -41.43
C ASP A 242 -39.45 0.55 -39.91
N GLY A 243 -40.56 0.48 -39.15
CA GLY A 243 -40.54 0.40 -37.69
C GLY A 243 -39.76 -0.81 -37.14
N VAL A 244 -39.76 -1.96 -37.82
CA VAL A 244 -38.91 -3.12 -37.44
C VAL A 244 -37.43 -2.78 -37.60
N GLN A 245 -37.05 -2.12 -38.69
CA GLN A 245 -35.67 -1.77 -38.96
C GLN A 245 -35.16 -0.72 -37.97
N GLU A 246 -35.94 0.32 -37.70
CA GLU A 246 -35.60 1.33 -36.70
C GLU A 246 -35.52 0.75 -35.28
N ALA A 247 -36.48 -0.10 -34.89
CA ALA A 247 -36.46 -0.74 -33.58
C ALA A 247 -35.24 -1.67 -33.41
N ARG A 248 -34.84 -2.41 -34.46
CA ARG A 248 -33.61 -3.21 -34.47
C ARG A 248 -32.36 -2.35 -34.35
N ALA A 249 -32.31 -1.21 -35.04
CA ALA A 249 -31.19 -0.28 -34.94
C ALA A 249 -31.07 0.32 -33.53
N ALA A 250 -32.19 0.73 -32.92
CA ALA A 250 -32.24 1.29 -31.57
C ALA A 250 -31.81 0.26 -30.50
N VAL A 251 -32.31 -0.98 -30.57
CA VAL A 251 -31.90 -2.07 -29.65
C VAL A 251 -30.45 -2.50 -29.88
N GLY A 252 -29.99 -2.49 -31.14
CA GLY A 252 -28.58 -2.72 -31.47
C GLY A 252 -27.65 -1.69 -30.84
N ALA A 253 -28.04 -0.42 -30.81
CA ALA A 253 -27.28 0.65 -30.17
C ALA A 253 -27.13 0.46 -28.64
N LEU A 254 -28.17 -0.04 -27.96
CA LEU A 254 -28.12 -0.37 -26.53
C LEU A 254 -27.13 -1.50 -26.19
N ARG A 255 -26.84 -2.38 -27.15
CA ARG A 255 -25.90 -3.50 -26.97
C ARG A 255 -24.43 -3.09 -27.15
N VAL A 256 -24.16 -2.05 -27.93
CA VAL A 256 -22.80 -1.61 -28.30
C VAL A 256 -22.32 -0.43 -27.45
N ALA A 257 -23.22 0.32 -26.79
CA ALA A 257 -22.86 1.49 -25.98
C ALA A 257 -21.86 1.12 -24.86
N PRO A 258 -20.59 1.55 -24.96
CA PRO A 258 -19.60 1.30 -23.91
C PRO A 258 -19.84 2.23 -22.73
N LEU A 259 -19.55 1.75 -21.52
CA LEU A 259 -19.53 2.58 -20.31
C LEU A 259 -18.47 3.68 -20.49
N ARG A 260 -18.90 4.95 -20.37
CA ARG A 260 -18.04 6.13 -20.31
C ARG A 260 -17.96 6.63 -18.88
#